data_AF-A7J1R0-F1
#
_entry.id   AF-A7J1R0-F1
#
_cell.length_a   1.000
_cell.length_b   1.000
_cell.length_c   1.000
_cell.angle_alpha   90.00
_cell.angle_beta   90.00
_cell.angle_gamma   90.00
#
_symmetry.space_group_name_H-M   'P 1'
#
loop_
_entity.id
_entity.type
_entity.pdbx_description
1 polymer ?
#
loop_
_entity_poly.entity_id
_entity_poly.type
_entity_poly.pdbx_seq_one_letter_code
_entity_poly.pdbx_strand_id
1 'polypeptide(L)' 'INIDGQDIRNFNVNYLREIIGVASQEPVLFSTTIAENICYGRGNVTMDEIKKAVKEANAYEFIMKLPQ' A
#
# COMPACT_ATOMS: atom_id res chain seq x y z
N ILE A 1 -7.41 -23.59 1.32
CA ILE A 1 -6.18 -22.78 1.39
C ILE A 1 -5.97 -22.49 2.86
N ASN A 2 -4.78 -22.73 3.39
CA ASN A 2 -4.46 -22.52 4.79
C ASN A 2 -3.31 -21.53 4.92
N ILE A 3 -3.33 -20.70 5.96
CA ILE A 3 -2.23 -19.83 6.38
C ILE A 3 -1.86 -20.29 7.79
N ASP A 4 -0.58 -20.61 8.01
CA ASP A 4 -0.08 -21.14 9.28
C ASP A 4 -0.86 -22.34 9.83
N GLY A 5 -1.33 -23.21 8.92
CA GLY A 5 -2.10 -24.41 9.27
C GLY A 5 -3.58 -24.17 9.57
N GLN A 6 -4.06 -22.92 9.60
CA GLN A 6 -5.47 -22.57 9.79
C GLN A 6 -6.15 -22.27 8.45
N ASP A 7 -7.36 -22.77 8.24
CA ASP A 7 -8.16 -22.45 7.06
C ASP A 7 -8.45 -20.95 6.99
N ILE A 8 -8.22 -20.32 5.84
CA ILE A 8 -8.43 -18.88 5.65
C ILE A 8 -9.86 -18.43 5.97
N ARG A 9 -10.84 -19.32 5.85
CA ARG A 9 -12.26 -19.05 6.14
C ARG A 9 -12.54 -18.86 7.63
N ASN A 10 -11.60 -19.25 8.50
CA ASN A 10 -11.70 -19.10 9.94
C ASN A 10 -11.14 -17.75 10.43
N PHE A 11 -10.54 -16.94 9.56
CA PHE A 11 -10.01 -15.62 9.94
C PHE A 11 -11.07 -14.53 9.76
N ASN A 12 -10.96 -13.47 10.55
CA ASN A 12 -11.67 -12.24 10.26
C ASN A 12 -11.14 -11.65 8.93
N VAL A 13 -12.05 -11.40 7.99
CA VAL A 13 -11.68 -10.93 6.64
C VAL A 13 -10.96 -9.57 6.63
N ASN A 14 -11.30 -8.67 7.56
CA ASN A 14 -10.67 -7.36 7.63
C ASN A 14 -9.24 -7.47 8.17
N TYR A 15 -9.05 -8.26 9.24
CA TYR A 15 -7.73 -8.53 9.79
C TYR A 15 -6.81 -9.17 8.74
N LEU A 16 -7.29 -10.18 8.02
CA LEU A 16 -6.51 -10.86 6.99
C LEU A 16 -6.06 -9.90 5.88
N ARG A 17 -6.91 -8.95 5.49
CA ARG A 17 -6.60 -7.94 4.47
C ARG A 17 -5.69 -6.83 4.97
N GLU A 18 -5.65 -6.57 6.28
CA GLU A 18 -4.78 -5.56 6.89
C GLU A 18 -3.32 -6.01 6.93
N ILE A 19 -3.08 -7.31 7.11
CA ILE A 19 -1.73 -7.88 7.22
C ILE A 19 -1.14 -8.37 5.89
N ILE A 20 -1.92 -8.34 4.80
CA ILE A 20 -1.50 -8.79 3.47
C ILE A 20 -1.50 -7.60 2.49
N GLY A 21 -0.32 -7.26 1.98
CA GLY A 21 -0.18 -6.35 0.84
C GLY A 21 -0.36 -7.09 -0.49
N VAL A 22 -1.12 -6.51 -1.42
CA VAL A 22 -1.36 -7.08 -2.76
C VAL A 22 -0.86 -6.13 -3.84
N ALA A 23 0.01 -6.63 -4.73
CA ALA A 23 0.44 -5.93 -5.93
C ALA A 23 -0.24 -6.54 -7.16
N SER A 24 -1.14 -5.79 -7.80
CA SER A 24 -1.89 -6.26 -8.97
C SER A 24 -1.13 -5.97 -10.27
N GLN A 25 -1.32 -6.80 -11.29
CA GLN A 25 -0.74 -6.59 -12.63
C GLN A 25 -1.20 -5.27 -13.25
N GLU A 26 -2.47 -4.93 -13.07
CA GLU A 26 -3.04 -3.62 -13.42
C GLU A 26 -3.31 -2.85 -12.12
N PRO A 27 -2.42 -1.94 -11.69
CA PRO A 27 -2.60 -1.18 -10.47
C PRO A 27 -3.72 -0.14 -10.64
N VAL A 28 -4.52 0.02 -9.58
CA VAL A 28 -5.57 1.05 -9.52
C VAL A 28 -5.02 2.29 -8.83
N LEU A 29 -5.20 3.45 -9.44
CA LEU A 29 -4.89 4.75 -8.85
C LEU A 29 -6.16 5.60 -8.78
N PHE A 30 -6.32 6.32 -7.68
CA PHE A 30 -7.38 7.30 -7.52
C PHE A 30 -6.95 8.64 -8.12
N SER A 31 -7.93 9.40 -8.65
CA SER A 31 -7.75 10.76 -9.18
C SER A 31 -7.53 11.77 -8.06
N THR A 32 -6.41 11.62 -7.36
CA THR A 32 -6.00 12.37 -6.17
C THR A 32 -4.47 12.47 -6.17
N THR A 33 -3.86 13.08 -5.15
CA THR A 33 -2.40 13.22 -5.10
C THR A 33 -1.67 11.87 -4.97
N ILE A 34 -0.38 11.86 -5.31
CA ILE A 34 0.49 10.69 -5.12
C ILE A 34 0.56 10.30 -3.63
N ALA A 35 0.65 11.30 -2.74
CA ALA A 35 0.70 11.05 -1.30
C ALA A 35 -0.57 10.35 -0.79
N GLU A 36 -1.75 10.79 -1.24
CA GLU A 36 -3.03 10.18 -0.88
C GLU A 36 -3.20 8.77 -1.45
N ASN A 37 -2.67 8.49 -2.65
CA ASN A 37 -2.63 7.13 -3.18
C ASN A 37 -1.71 6.22 -2.35
N ILE A 38 -0.55 6.71 -1.88
CA ILE A 38 0.41 5.92 -1.09
C ILE A 38 -0.13 5.60 0.32
N CYS A 39 -0.76 6.57 0.99
CA CYS A 39 -1.33 6.34 2.31
C CYS A 39 -2.74 5.73 2.26
N TYR A 40 -3.27 5.45 1.06
CA TYR A 40 -4.57 4.82 0.91
C TYR A 40 -4.61 3.49 1.68
N GLY A 41 -5.65 3.29 2.49
CA GLY A 41 -5.81 2.09 3.32
C GLY A 41 -5.06 2.10 4.65
N ARG A 42 -4.24 3.11 4.94
CA ARG A 42 -3.59 3.30 6.25
C ARG A 42 -3.76 4.74 6.75
N GLY A 43 -4.47 4.91 7.86
CA GLY A 43 -4.65 6.22 8.50
C GLY A 43 -3.39 6.70 9.23
N ASN A 44 -3.33 8.01 9.50
CA ASN A 44 -2.28 8.65 10.31
C ASN A 44 -0.84 8.43 9.81
N VAL A 45 -0.64 8.31 8.50
CA VAL A 45 0.68 8.15 7.90
C VAL A 45 1.38 9.50 7.78
N THR A 46 2.58 9.60 8.33
CA THR A 46 3.40 10.81 8.26
C THR A 46 4.06 10.97 6.89
N MET A 47 4.41 12.21 6.53
CA MET A 47 5.14 12.47 5.28
C MET A 47 6.51 11.78 5.22
N ASP A 48 7.15 11.56 6.37
CA ASP A 48 8.43 10.85 6.43
C ASP A 48 8.28 9.35 6.20
N GLU A 49 7.19 8.73 6.69
CA GLU A 49 6.85 7.35 6.34
C GLU A 49 6.56 7.19 4.84
N ILE A 50 5.83 8.14 4.23
CA ILE A 50 5.57 8.16 2.79
C ILE A 50 6.90 8.23 2.02
N LYS A 51 7.78 9.18 2.37
CA LYS A 51 9.10 9.32 1.73
C LYS A 51 9.94 8.06 1.86
N LYS A 52 9.89 7.41 3.03
CA LYS A 52 10.60 6.14 3.27
C LYS A 52 10.06 5.03 2.37
N ALA A 53 8.74 4.82 2.33
CA ALA A 53 8.10 3.81 1.49
C ALA A 53 8.42 4.02 0.00
N VAL A 54 8.37 5.27 -0.45
CA VAL A 54 8.69 5.65 -1.84
C VAL A 54 10.16 5.38 -2.19
N LYS A 55 11.09 5.56 -1.25
CA LYS A 55 12.51 5.21 -1.44
C LYS A 55 12.71 3.70 -1.50
N GLU A 56 12.07 2.94 -0.61
CA GLU A 56 12.11 1.47 -0.60
C GLU A 56 11.51 0.87 -1.89
N ALA A 57 10.46 1.50 -2.42
CA ALA A 57 9.86 1.16 -3.72
C ALA A 57 10.64 1.68 -4.94
N ASN A 58 11.80 2.34 -4.73
CA ASN A 58 12.63 2.92 -5.79
C ASN A 58 11.89 3.93 -6.70
N ALA A 59 10.88 4.61 -6.14
CA ALA A 59 10.02 5.55 -6.85
C ALA A 59 10.36 7.02 -6.56
N TYR A 60 11.23 7.30 -5.59
CA TYR A 60 11.52 8.66 -5.12
C TYR A 60 11.98 9.60 -6.24
N GLU A 61 13.02 9.22 -6.97
CA GLU A 61 13.58 10.04 -8.05
C GLU A 61 12.61 10.25 -9.20
N PHE A 62 11.76 9.27 -9.48
CA PHE A 62 10.72 9.38 -10.50
C PHE A 62 9.64 10.40 -10.09
N ILE A 63 9.12 10.27 -8.87
CA ILE A 63 8.06 11.16 -8.34
C ILE A 63 8.55 12.61 -8.28
N MET A 64 9.79 12.85 -7.86
CA MET A 64 10.36 14.21 -7.78
C MET A 64 10.53 14.90 -9.13
N LYS A 65 10.50 14.14 -10.24
CA LYS A 65 10.62 14.68 -11.61
C LYS A 65 9.26 14.93 -12.26
N LEU A 66 8.15 14.53 -11.62
CA LEU A 66 6.82 14.77 -12.16
C LEU A 66 6.47 16.27 -12.09
N PRO A 67 5.71 16.80 -13.07
CA PRO A 67 5.14 18.13 -12.98
C PRO A 67 4.14 18.18 -11.81
N GLN A 68 4.06 19.34 -11.15
CA GLN A 68 3.11 19.59 -10.06
C GLN A 68 1.74 20.02 -10.58
#